data_AF-A0A7X9CBW3-F1
#
_entry.id   AF-A0A7X9CBW3-F1
#
_cell.length_a   1.000
_cell.length_b   1.000
_cell.length_c   1.000
_cell.angle_alpha   90.00
_cell.angle_beta   90.00
_cell.angle_gamma   90.00
#
_symmetry.space_group_name_H-M   'P 1'
#
loop_
_entity.id
_entity.type
_entity.pdbx_description
1 polymer ?
#
loop_
_entity_poly.entity_id
_entity_poly.type
_entity_poly.pdbx_seq_one_letter_code
_entity_poly.pdbx_strand_id
1 'polypeptide(L)'
;MHVLLLEEPDDELLDAWAVDMLPTWLRFAHGGPLDDEADLIVSRLQGASPAGEAVVLDGPWRLVHRRTGALPKHVVDDEFGPQA
;
A
#
# COMPACT_ATOMS: atom_id res chain seq x y z
N MET A 1 3.62 -5.67 8.89
CA MET A 1 3.59 -4.55 7.92
C MET A 1 3.59 -5.17 6.54
N HIS A 2 2.83 -4.63 5.60
CA HIS A 2 2.71 -5.14 4.24
C HIS A 2 3.03 -4.05 3.23
N VAL A 3 3.64 -4.42 2.12
CA VAL A 3 3.89 -3.52 1.00
C VAL A 3 3.08 -3.98 -0.19
N LEU A 4 2.46 -3.04 -0.87
CA LEU A 4 1.82 -3.24 -2.15
C LEU A 4 2.35 -2.28 -3.20
N LEU A 5 2.46 -2.81 -4.41
CA LEU A 5 2.62 -2.08 -5.64
C LEU A 5 1.26 -2.09 -6.37
N LEU A 6 0.76 -0.89 -6.67
CA LEU A 6 -0.41 -0.68 -7.51
C LEU A 6 0.06 -0.35 -8.92
N GLU A 7 -0.27 -1.22 -9.88
CA GLU A 7 0.02 -1.02 -11.31
C GLU A 7 -1.27 -0.94 -12.13
N GLU A 8 -2.27 -1.76 -11.79
CA GLU A 8 -3.59 -1.80 -12.43
C GLU A 8 -4.70 -1.97 -11.36
N PRO A 9 -4.81 -1.07 -10.36
CA PRO A 9 -5.89 -1.11 -9.37
C PRO A 9 -7.25 -0.72 -9.99
N ASP A 10 -8.31 -1.12 -9.32
CA ASP A 10 -9.67 -0.65 -9.55
C ASP A 10 -9.90 0.75 -9.00
N ASP A 11 -10.86 1.48 -9.58
CA ASP A 11 -11.17 2.88 -9.23
C ASP A 11 -11.54 3.03 -7.74
N GLU A 12 -12.24 2.04 -7.17
CA GLU A 12 -12.60 2.04 -5.74
C GLU A 12 -11.35 2.06 -4.85
N LEU A 13 -10.30 1.34 -5.24
CA LEU A 13 -9.04 1.29 -4.51
C LEU A 13 -8.21 2.57 -4.74
N LEU A 14 -8.21 3.12 -5.96
CA LEU A 14 -7.55 4.39 -6.27
C LEU A 14 -8.14 5.55 -5.46
N ASP A 15 -9.47 5.63 -5.43
CA ASP A 15 -10.22 6.63 -4.67
C ASP A 15 -9.99 6.44 -3.17
N ALA A 16 -10.06 5.20 -2.68
CA ALA A 16 -9.84 4.89 -1.27
C ALA A 16 -8.49 5.43 -0.79
N TRP A 17 -7.42 5.27 -1.58
CA TRP A 17 -6.06 5.68 -1.20
C TRP A 17 -5.62 7.05 -1.73
N ALA A 18 -6.52 7.79 -2.38
CA ALA A 18 -6.19 9.03 -3.09
C ALA A 18 -4.94 8.88 -3.97
N VAL A 19 -4.93 7.82 -4.80
CA VAL A 19 -3.83 7.52 -5.72
C VAL A 19 -4.16 8.11 -7.08
N ASP A 20 -3.47 9.20 -7.43
CA ASP A 20 -3.72 9.91 -8.69
C ASP A 20 -2.85 9.44 -9.86
N MET A 21 -1.79 8.66 -9.60
CA MET A 21 -0.85 8.20 -10.62
C MET A 21 -0.32 6.80 -10.33
N LEU A 22 0.07 6.10 -11.39
CA LEU A 22 0.61 4.74 -11.36
C LEU A 22 2.01 4.69 -12.02
N PRO A 23 2.88 3.74 -11.63
CA PRO A 23 2.69 2.83 -10.50
C PRO A 23 2.82 3.55 -9.15
N THR A 24 2.18 3.03 -8.10
CA THR A 24 2.30 3.58 -6.73
C THR A 24 2.62 2.48 -5.73
N TRP A 25 3.64 2.72 -4.91
CA TRP A 25 4.06 1.90 -3.78
C TRP A 25 3.37 2.37 -2.50
N LEU A 26 2.77 1.44 -1.78
CA LEU A 26 2.05 1.67 -0.53
C LEU A 26 2.55 0.72 0.56
N ARG A 27 2.75 1.25 1.76
CA ARG A 27 3.08 0.46 2.95
C ARG A 27 1.95 0.55 3.95
N PHE A 28 1.56 -0.60 4.47
CA PHE A 28 0.46 -0.75 5.41
C PHE A 28 0.93 -1.34 6.73
N ALA A 29 0.39 -0.80 7.81
CA ALA A 29 0.41 -1.43 9.12
C ALA A 29 -0.99 -1.96 9.44
N HIS A 30 -1.06 -3.02 10.24
CA HIS A 30 -2.34 -3.49 10.75
C HIS A 30 -2.91 -2.43 11.68
N GLY A 31 -4.10 -1.92 11.37
CA GLY A 31 -4.82 -0.97 12.21
C GLY A 31 -5.27 -1.65 13.49
N GLY A 32 -5.07 -0.99 14.63
CA GLY A 32 -5.77 -1.35 15.87
C GLY A 32 -7.23 -0.89 15.82
N PRO A 33 -8.06 -1.23 16.83
CA PRO A 33 -9.38 -0.63 16.97
C PRO A 33 -9.24 0.90 17.00
N LEU A 34 -9.84 1.56 16.01
CA LEU A 34 -9.98 3.00 15.77
C LEU A 34 -9.79 3.88 17.03
N ASP A 35 -8.59 4.42 17.23
CA ASP A 35 -8.36 5.52 18.20
C ASP A 35 -8.15 6.88 17.51
N ASP A 36 -7.86 6.92 16.20
CA ASP A 36 -7.64 8.15 15.45
C ASP A 36 -8.58 8.26 14.24
N GLU A 37 -9.52 9.22 14.28
CA GLU A 37 -10.43 9.60 13.17
C GLU A 37 -9.69 10.10 11.91
N ALA A 38 -8.38 10.34 11.99
CA ALA A 38 -7.57 10.84 10.89
C ALA A 38 -6.92 9.73 10.04
N ASP A 39 -7.02 8.47 10.47
CA ASP A 39 -6.40 7.36 9.74
C ASP A 39 -7.37 6.74 8.74
N LEU A 40 -6.95 6.76 7.49
CA LEU A 40 -7.60 6.03 6.42
C LEU A 40 -7.40 4.52 6.67
N ILE A 41 -8.39 3.88 7.29
CA ILE A 41 -8.41 2.43 7.55
C ILE A 41 -9.29 1.77 6.50
N VAL A 42 -8.72 0.84 5.73
CA VAL A 42 -9.52 -0.03 4.85
C VAL A 42 -9.65 -1.42 5.43
N SER A 43 -10.70 -2.13 5.04
CA SER A 43 -10.95 -3.51 5.48
C SER A 43 -10.27 -4.56 4.62
N ARG A 44 -9.76 -4.18 3.44
CA ARG A 44 -9.17 -5.07 2.46
C ARG A 44 -8.10 -4.36 1.65
N LEU A 45 -6.97 -5.02 1.49
CA LEU A 45 -5.89 -4.64 0.60
C LEU A 45 -5.85 -5.57 -0.61
N GLN A 46 -5.68 -4.99 -1.79
CA GLN A 46 -5.50 -5.71 -3.04
C GLN A 46 -4.40 -5.03 -3.86
N GLY A 47 -3.47 -5.80 -4.43
CA GLY A 47 -2.38 -5.27 -5.25
C GLY A 47 -1.31 -6.33 -5.52
N ALA A 48 -0.11 -5.90 -5.94
CA ALA A 48 1.04 -6.78 -6.10
C ALA A 48 2.03 -6.64 -4.94
N SER A 49 2.67 -7.72 -4.50
CA SER A 49 3.80 -7.66 -3.58
C SER A 49 5.03 -7.07 -4.28
N PRO A 50 6.09 -6.69 -3.54
CA PRO A 50 7.37 -6.33 -4.15
C PRO A 50 7.99 -7.41 -5.04
N ALA A 51 7.56 -8.68 -4.88
CA ALA A 51 7.96 -9.79 -5.73
C ALA A 51 7.08 -9.95 -6.99
N GLY A 52 6.06 -9.10 -7.17
CA GLY A 52 5.10 -9.16 -8.28
C GLY A 52 3.97 -10.17 -8.08
N GLU A 53 3.82 -10.72 -6.88
CA GLU A 53 2.76 -11.69 -6.58
C GLU A 53 1.46 -10.95 -6.23
N ALA A 54 0.31 -11.41 -6.73
CA ALA A 54 -0.96 -10.84 -6.32
C ALA A 54 -1.21 -11.09 -4.82
N VAL A 55 -1.49 -10.01 -4.09
CA VAL A 55 -1.74 -10.03 -2.65
C VAL A 55 -3.15 -9.52 -2.41
N VAL A 56 -3.94 -10.30 -1.69
CA VAL A 56 -5.23 -9.92 -1.14
C VAL A 56 -5.21 -10.19 0.35
N LEU A 57 -5.37 -9.15 1.17
CA LEU A 57 -5.33 -9.25 2.62
C LEU A 57 -6.56 -8.58 3.23
N ASP A 58 -7.30 -9.33 4.02
CA ASP A 58 -8.42 -8.81 4.79
C ASP A 58 -7.93 -8.34 6.17
N GLY A 59 -8.56 -7.30 6.69
CA GLY A 59 -8.26 -6.71 8.00
C GLY A 59 -8.21 -5.19 7.97
N PRO A 60 -8.26 -4.52 9.13
CA PRO A 60 -8.04 -3.09 9.18
C PRO A 60 -6.59 -2.79 8.78
N TRP A 61 -6.42 -2.09 7.67
CA TRP A 61 -5.11 -1.68 7.17
C TRP A 61 -5.02 -0.17 7.16
N ARG A 62 -3.98 0.35 7.82
CA ARG A 62 -3.64 1.77 7.85
C ARG A 62 -2.47 2.00 6.89
N LEU A 63 -2.62 2.95 5.98
CA LEU A 63 -1.52 3.42 5.14
C LEU A 63 -0.54 4.22 5.99
N VAL A 64 0.72 3.78 6.00
CA VAL A 64 1.80 4.42 6.78
C VAL A 64 2.87 5.06 5.91
N HIS A 65 2.98 4.64 4.64
CA HIS A 65 3.93 5.24 3.68
C HIS A 65 3.39 5.10 2.26
N ARG A 66 3.59 6.13 1.44
CA ARG A 66 3.17 6.15 0.03
C ARG A 66 4.26 6.76 -0.82
N ARG A 67 4.50 6.17 -1.98
CA ARG A 67 5.39 6.72 -2.99
C ARG A 67 4.91 6.42 -4.40
N THR A 68 4.85 7.44 -5.22
CA THR A 68 4.29 7.37 -6.57
C THR A 68 5.38 7.50 -7.63
N GLY A 69 5.23 6.74 -8.72
CA GLY A 69 6.12 6.72 -9.87
C GLY A 69 6.98 5.45 -9.94
N ALA A 70 7.57 5.22 -11.12
CA ALA A 70 8.53 4.15 -11.33
C ALA A 70 9.85 4.48 -10.60
N LEU A 71 10.17 3.69 -9.57
CA LEU A 71 11.38 3.88 -8.77
C LEU A 71 12.46 2.87 -9.17
N PRO A 72 13.75 3.25 -9.08
CA PRO A 72 14.84 2.28 -9.16
C PRO A 72 14.70 1.21 -8.07
N LYS A 73 15.05 -0.04 -8.40
CA LYS A 73 14.95 -1.19 -7.48
C LYS A 73 15.60 -0.93 -6.11
N HIS A 74 16.78 -0.30 -6.08
CA HIS A 74 17.47 -0.03 -4.82
C HIS A 74 16.68 0.91 -3.90
N VAL A 75 15.94 1.89 -4.45
CA VAL A 75 15.07 2.80 -3.68
C VAL A 75 13.88 2.03 -3.11
N VAL A 76 13.30 1.12 -3.90
CA VAL A 76 12.23 0.24 -3.44
C VAL A 76 12.73 -0.65 -2.31
N ASP A 77 13.90 -1.27 -2.45
CA ASP A 77 14.47 -2.15 -1.44
C ASP A 77 14.78 -1.38 -0.14
N ASP A 78 15.28 -0.15 -0.23
CA ASP A 78 15.60 0.71 0.92
C ASP A 78 14.34 1.24 1.64
N GLU A 79 13.25 1.53 0.92
CA GLU A 79 12.04 2.12 1.50
C GLU A 79 10.92 1.12 1.78
N PHE A 80 10.90 -0.01 1.07
CA PHE A 80 9.81 -1.00 1.07
C PHE A 80 10.31 -2.44 1.18
N GLY A 81 11.63 -2.65 1.27
CA GLY A 81 12.19 -3.98 1.51
C GLY A 81 11.92 -4.50 2.94
N PRO A 82 12.20 -5.78 3.19
CA PRO A 82 11.93 -6.43 4.48
C PRO A 82 12.72 -5.87 5.66
N GLN A 83 13.75 -5.04 5.41
CA GLN A 83 14.59 -4.41 6.44
C GLN A 83 14.20 -2.97 6.76
N ALA A 84 13.22 -2.40 6.05
CA ALA A 84 12.85 -0.99 6.06
C ALA A 84 11.57 -0.67 6.83
#